data_AF-A0A2X4UKS5-F1
#
_entry.id   AF-A0A2X4UKS5-F1
#
_cell.length_a   1.000
_cell.length_b   1.000
_cell.length_c   1.000
_cell.angle_alpha   90.00
_cell.angle_beta   90.00
_cell.angle_gamma   90.00
#
_symmetry.space_group_name_H-M   'P 1'
#
loop_
_entity.id
_entity.type
_entity.pdbx_description
1 polymer ?
#
loop_
_entity_poly.entity_id
_entity_poly.type
_entity_poly.pdbx_seq_one_letter_code
_entity_poly.pdbx_strand_id
1 'polypeptide(L)' 'MAGAALAAAAGSTQLGDAVSEAFLYPVAHRLIAQCQAIYRIEGTSAGADNDVRLANERGLNVYYRLDDIPQVK' A
#
# COMPACT_ATOMS: atom_id res chain seq x y z
N MET A 1 18.93 10.00 4.62
CA MET A 1 17.71 9.33 5.12
C MET A 1 16.51 10.14 4.66
N ALA A 2 16.06 9.96 3.41
CA ALA A 2 14.86 10.63 2.93
C ALA A 2 13.66 9.77 3.31
N GLY A 3 12.91 10.17 4.34
CA GLY A 3 11.57 9.61 4.58
C GLY A 3 10.67 9.90 3.37
N ALA A 4 9.64 9.08 3.14
CA ALA A 4 8.67 9.33 2.08
C ALA A 4 8.17 10.79 2.18
N ALA A 5 8.22 11.55 1.07
CA ALA A 5 7.93 12.99 1.07
C ALA A 5 6.58 13.34 1.71
N LEU A 6 5.61 12.43 1.55
CA LEU A 6 4.30 12.53 2.15
C LEU A 6 4.32 12.41 3.68
N ALA A 7 5.14 11.52 4.25
CA ALA A 7 5.30 11.38 5.70
C ALA A 7 6.03 12.59 6.28
N ALA A 8 7.07 13.09 5.61
CA ALA A 8 7.79 14.30 6.03
C ALA A 8 6.84 15.52 6.05
N ALA A 9 5.98 15.67 5.04
CA ALA A 9 4.96 16.71 5.01
C ALA A 9 3.92 16.58 6.15
N ALA A 10 3.70 15.37 6.66
CA ALA A 10 2.86 15.11 7.84
C ALA A 10 3.58 15.37 9.18
N GLY A 11 4.86 15.77 9.17
CA GLY A 11 5.65 16.04 10.37
C GLY A 11 6.47 14.84 10.88
N SER A 12 6.59 13.77 10.09
CA SER A 12 7.48 12.65 10.40
C SER A 12 8.94 13.10 10.39
N THR A 13 9.70 12.62 11.37
CA THR A 13 11.13 12.96 11.56
C THR A 13 12.04 11.78 11.24
N GLN A 14 11.50 10.56 11.21
CA GLN A 14 12.21 9.34 10.90
C GLN A 14 11.28 8.31 10.27
N LEU A 15 11.86 7.40 9.46
CA LEU A 15 11.10 6.35 8.82
C LEU A 15 10.44 5.45 9.87
N GLY A 16 9.13 5.21 9.73
CA GLY A 16 8.37 4.33 10.62
C GLY A 16 8.04 4.92 11.99
N ASP A 17 8.20 6.24 12.18
CA ASP A 17 7.66 6.88 13.39
C ASP A 17 6.12 6.84 13.41
N ALA A 18 5.56 7.04 14.61
CA ALA A 18 4.12 6.99 14.82
C ALA A 18 3.34 7.95 13.91
N VAL A 19 3.91 9.10 13.56
CA VAL A 19 3.30 10.06 12.64
C VAL A 19 3.22 9.48 11.23
N SER A 20 4.32 8.91 10.73
CA SER A 20 4.34 8.28 9.42
C SER A 20 3.38 7.10 9.33
N GLU A 21 3.37 6.20 10.31
CA GLU A 21 2.49 5.03 10.33
C GLU A 21 1.01 5.45 10.39
N ALA A 22 0.67 6.39 11.27
CA ALA A 22 -0.70 6.88 11.43
C ALA A 22 -1.21 7.64 10.20
N PHE A 23 -0.32 8.21 9.39
CA PHE A 23 -0.69 8.96 8.19
C PHE A 23 -0.68 8.10 6.92
N LEU A 24 0.36 7.27 6.74
CA LEU A 24 0.58 6.52 5.51
C LEU A 24 -0.46 5.42 5.29
N TYR A 25 -0.87 4.68 6.33
CA TYR A 25 -1.89 3.63 6.15
C TYR A 25 -3.25 4.19 5.72
N PRO A 26 -3.79 5.25 6.36
CA PRO A 26 -5.03 5.86 5.85
C PRO A 26 -4.92 6.35 4.41
N VAL A 27 -3.76 6.85 3.98
CA VAL A 27 -3.56 7.24 2.58
C VAL A 27 -3.55 6.02 1.67
N ALA A 28 -2.80 4.96 2.01
CA ALA A 28 -2.80 3.71 1.25
C ALA A 28 -4.21 3.14 1.10
N HIS A 29 -5.01 3.14 2.17
CA HIS A 29 -6.40 2.66 2.15
C HIS A 29 -7.29 3.47 1.21
N ARG A 30 -7.10 4.80 1.16
CA ARG A 30 -7.82 5.68 0.22
C ARG A 30 -7.40 5.39 -1.22
N LEU A 31 -6.12 5.15 -1.47
CA LEU A 31 -5.62 4.80 -2.81
C LEU A 31 -6.17 3.46 -3.28
N ILE A 32 -6.15 2.43 -2.43
CA ILE A 32 -6.70 1.10 -2.74
C ILE A 32 -8.18 1.19 -3.12
N ALA A 33 -8.95 2.05 -2.44
CA ALA A 33 -10.35 2.27 -2.76
C ALA A 33 -10.61 2.86 -4.16
N GLN A 34 -9.58 3.36 -4.84
CA GLN A 34 -9.66 3.89 -6.21
C GLN A 34 -9.06 2.91 -7.25
N CYS A 35 -8.54 1.77 -6.81
CA CYS A 35 -7.94 0.78 -7.69
C CYS A 35 -8.96 -0.28 -8.13
N GLN A 36 -8.71 -0.89 -9.30
CA GLN A 36 -9.42 -2.08 -9.75
C GLN A 36 -8.74 -3.38 -9.32
N ALA A 37 -7.44 -3.30 -9.04
CA ALA A 37 -6.61 -4.42 -8.62
C ALA A 37 -5.36 -3.91 -7.89
N ILE A 38 -4.68 -4.80 -7.16
CA ILE A 38 -3.36 -4.54 -6.56
C ILE A 38 -2.40 -5.70 -6.88
N TYR A 39 -1.09 -5.42 -6.85
CA TYR A 39 -0.04 -6.42 -6.96
C TYR A 39 0.73 -6.55 -5.64
N ARG A 40 0.68 -7.73 -5.02
CA ARG A 40 1.42 -8.06 -3.80
C ARG A 40 2.79 -8.64 -4.17
N ILE A 41 3.82 -7.79 -4.07
CA ILE A 41 5.23 -8.20 -4.11
C ILE A 41 5.50 -9.12 -2.92
N GLU A 42 6.32 -10.15 -3.03
CA GLU A 42 6.64 -11.04 -1.88
C GLU A 42 7.48 -10.35 -0.78
N GLY A 43 7.40 -10.85 0.46
CA GLY A 43 8.21 -10.41 1.61
C GLY A 43 7.37 -10.00 2.83
N THR A 44 7.97 -10.06 4.03
CA THR A 44 7.29 -9.75 5.30
C THR A 44 6.94 -8.26 5.39
N SER A 45 5.65 -7.94 5.48
CA SER A 45 5.17 -6.57 5.65
C SER A 45 3.74 -6.54 6.15
N ALA A 46 3.54 -6.19 7.43
CA ALA A 46 2.21 -6.08 8.02
C ALA A 46 1.32 -5.05 7.29
N GLY A 47 1.92 -3.97 6.78
CA GLY A 47 1.23 -2.98 5.96
C GLY A 47 0.69 -3.57 4.67
N ALA A 48 1.55 -4.27 3.91
CA ALA A 48 1.14 -4.90 2.66
C ALA A 48 0.11 -6.02 2.88
N ASP A 49 0.22 -6.77 3.98
CA ASP A 49 -0.76 -7.81 4.34
C ASP A 49 -2.14 -7.20 4.66
N ASN A 50 -2.14 -6.04 5.32
CA ASN A 50 -3.37 -5.29 5.60
C ASN A 50 -3.99 -4.70 4.32
N ASP A 51 -3.17 -4.22 3.38
CA ASP A 51 -3.62 -3.73 2.09
C ASP A 51 -4.28 -4.84 1.25
N VAL A 52 -3.70 -6.05 1.27
CA VAL A 52 -4.30 -7.25 0.68
C VAL A 52 -5.65 -7.59 1.31
N ARG A 53 -5.75 -7.55 2.64
CA ARG A 53 -7.02 -7.77 3.36
C ARG A 53 -8.09 -6.77 2.90
N LEU A 54 -7.75 -5.48 2.84
CA LEU A 54 -8.68 -4.42 2.41
C LEU A 54 -9.11 -4.58 0.94
N ALA A 55 -8.17 -4.95 0.06
CA ALA A 55 -8.48 -5.20 -1.34
C ALA A 55 -9.47 -6.37 -1.51
N ASN A 56 -9.26 -7.47 -0.78
CA ASN A 56 -10.17 -8.62 -0.77
C ASN A 56 -11.56 -8.25 -0.24
N GLU A 57 -11.66 -7.49 0.86
CA GLU A 57 -12.93 -7.00 1.41
C GLU A 57 -13.72 -6.14 0.41
N ARG A 58 -13.02 -5.48 -0.51
CA ARG A 58 -13.60 -4.66 -1.59
C ARG A 58 -13.86 -5.42 -2.88
N GLY A 59 -13.50 -6.71 -2.96
CA GLY A 59 -13.64 -7.51 -4.18
C GLY A 59 -12.68 -7.09 -5.30
N LEU A 60 -11.54 -6.47 -4.97
CA LEU A 60 -10.51 -6.15 -5.95
C LEU A 60 -9.70 -7.39 -6.32
N ASN A 61 -9.17 -7.44 -7.54
CA ASN A 61 -8.22 -8.49 -7.90
C ASN A 61 -6.89 -8.27 -7.15
N VAL A 62 -6.38 -9.32 -6.51
CA VAL A 62 -5.05 -9.33 -5.90
C VAL A 62 -4.15 -10.27 -6.68
N TYR A 63 -3.13 -9.72 -7.34
CA TYR A 63 -2.13 -10.50 -8.07
C TYR A 63 -0.92 -10.75 -7.17
N TYR A 64 -0.41 -11.98 -7.19
CA TYR A 64 0.81 -12.37 -6.46
C TYR A 64 1.98 -12.67 -7.41
N ARG A 65 1.69 -12.85 -8.70
CA ARG A 65 2.70 -12.99 -9.76
C ARG A 65 2.50 -11.88 -10.78
N LEU A 66 3.60 -11.34 -11.29
CA LEU A 66 3.57 -10.35 -12.37
C LEU A 66 2.89 -10.89 -13.63
N ASP A 67 3.13 -12.17 -13.95
CA ASP A 67 2.58 -12.83 -15.13
C ASP A 67 1.04 -12.96 -15.11
N ASP A 68 0.43 -12.86 -13.92
CA ASP A 68 -1.04 -12.95 -13.77
C ASP A 68 -1.73 -11.61 -14.07
N ILE A 69 -0.96 -10.51 -14.17
CA ILE A 69 -1.50 -9.18 -14.44
C ILE A 69 -1.87 -9.09 -15.93
N PRO A 70 -3.13 -8.73 -16.27
CA PRO A 70 -3.55 -8.59 -17.66
C PRO A 70 -2.66 -7.61 -18.44
N GLN A 71 -2.05 -8.10 -19.51
CA GLN A 71 -1.22 -7.27 -20.38
C GLN A 71 -2.12 -6.49 -21.33
N VAL A 72 -1.92 -5.17 -21.38
CA VAL A 72 -2.47 -4.33 -22.44
C VAL A 72 -1.64 -4.55 -23.71
N LYS A 73 -2.34 -4.67 -24.85
CA LYS A 73 -1.73 -4.74 -26.17
C LYS A 73 -1.28 -3.37 -26.66
#